data_AF-A0A929AT46-F1
#
_entry.id   AF-A0A929AT46-F1
#
_cell.length_a   1.000
_cell.length_b   1.000
_cell.length_c   1.000
_cell.angle_alpha   90.00
_cell.angle_beta   90.00
_cell.angle_gamma   90.00
#
_symmetry.space_group_name_H-M   'P 1'
#
loop_
_entity.id
_entity.type
_entity.pdbx_description
1 polymer ?
#
loop_
_entity_poly.entity_id
_entity_poly.type
_entity_poly.pdbx_seq_one_letter_code
_entity_poly.pdbx_strand_id
1 'polypeptide(L)'
;MKNLKLAPKFTLILSGLFVCAIIISGVALSQVTQQRAEADVTYRAQMLMELMSSVRTYTSKEISPLLAQKLETETEFIPQVIPTYSAREIFEAIRQQPNYRDYRYKDAVLNPTNPKDKADEFEAKLVERFRSDPNLDSITGFRSDLDKELFFNARPIVITDRTCLRCHSTLEAAPKSLLASYGSENGFNWPLDKVLGAQTVYIPSQDVFDIAHQLSTVAISIFIVTFALVILLINFLLKRAVIQPIRPMARLARKISNDEISADQTTEPDMEALSRIARNGDELGQLARVFQQMANAIYVRKQSFNQQLEQLSLKSEATKVYTPGKSNKIAYFKALQQKAEAIRKRLAESSKPT
;
A
#
# COMPACT_ATOMS: atom_id res chain seq x y z
N MET A 1 22.01 15.06 3.32
CA MET A 1 21.36 15.39 4.61
C MET A 1 22.16 16.30 5.55
N LYS A 2 23.51 16.39 5.49
CA LYS A 2 24.31 17.11 6.50
C LYS A 2 23.97 18.61 6.68
N ASN A 3 23.56 19.33 5.63
CA ASN A 3 23.38 20.79 5.66
C ASN A 3 21.94 21.31 5.85
N LEU A 4 20.96 20.43 6.10
CA LEU A 4 19.57 20.85 6.29
C LEU A 4 19.31 21.35 7.73
N LYS A 5 18.46 22.38 7.87
CA LYS A 5 17.94 22.85 9.17
C LYS A 5 17.17 21.70 9.87
N LEU A 6 17.00 21.76 11.20
CA LEU A 6 16.42 20.67 11.99
C LEU A 6 15.04 20.23 11.50
N ALA A 7 14.19 21.19 11.13
CA ALA A 7 12.83 20.96 10.68
C ALA A 7 12.71 20.16 9.37
N PRO A 8 13.32 20.56 8.24
CA PRO A 8 13.25 19.78 7.01
C PRO A 8 13.89 18.39 7.14
N LYS A 9 14.89 18.20 8.02
CA LYS A 9 15.42 16.86 8.34
C LYS A 9 14.35 15.99 8.98
N PHE A 10 13.65 16.52 10.00
CA PHE A 10 12.59 15.81 10.68
C PHE A 10 11.42 15.48 9.73
N THR A 11 10.99 16.46 8.93
CA THR A 11 9.94 16.26 7.92
C THR A 11 10.30 15.18 6.91
N LEU A 12 11.55 15.14 6.42
CA LEU A 12 12.00 14.13 5.46
C LEU A 12 12.00 12.72 6.05
N ILE A 13 12.51 12.57 7.28
CA ILE A 13 12.52 11.27 7.97
C ILE A 13 11.09 10.78 8.21
N LEU A 14 10.22 11.66 8.72
CA LEU A 14 8.83 11.35 8.99
C LEU A 14 8.05 11.00 7.71
N SER A 15 8.27 11.75 6.63
CA SER A 15 7.65 11.48 5.33
C SER A 15 8.12 10.14 4.77
N GLY A 16 9.41 9.83 4.87
CA GLY A 16 9.94 8.52 4.46
C GLY A 16 9.29 7.37 5.24
N LEU A 17 9.16 7.51 6.56
CA LEU A 17 8.52 6.51 7.42
C LEU A 17 7.05 6.30 7.03
N PHE A 18 6.31 7.37 6.77
CA PHE A 18 4.92 7.27 6.34
C PHE A 18 4.76 6.69 4.95
N VAL A 19 5.63 7.04 3.99
CA VAL A 19 5.63 6.42 2.66
C VAL A 19 5.85 4.92 2.76
N CYS A 20 6.82 4.47 3.57
CA CYS A 20 7.02 3.05 3.83
C CYS A 20 5.79 2.39 4.45
N ALA A 21 5.16 3.03 5.44
CA ALA A 21 3.94 2.52 6.08
C ALA A 21 2.78 2.40 5.07
N ILE A 22 2.56 3.41 4.24
CA ILE A 22 1.51 3.41 3.20
C ILE A 22 1.75 2.29 2.19
N ILE A 23 3.00 2.08 1.75
CA ILE A 23 3.33 1.01 0.81
C ILE A 23 3.05 -0.36 1.44
N ILE A 24 3.53 -0.60 2.67
CA ILE A 24 3.33 -1.87 3.37
C ILE A 24 1.84 -2.15 3.59
N SER A 25 1.11 -1.18 4.14
CA SER A 25 -0.33 -1.32 4.40
C SER A 25 -1.13 -1.44 3.12
N GLY A 26 -0.78 -0.70 2.07
CA GLY A 26 -1.44 -0.76 0.77
C GLY A 26 -1.26 -2.12 0.09
N VAL A 27 -0.03 -2.66 0.09
CA VAL A 27 0.25 -4.01 -0.43
C VAL A 27 -0.51 -5.06 0.38
N ALA A 28 -0.45 -5.00 1.71
CA ALA A 28 -1.16 -5.95 2.57
C ALA A 28 -2.67 -5.90 2.33
N LEU A 29 -3.27 -4.71 2.27
CA LEU A 29 -4.69 -4.54 1.99
C LEU A 29 -5.08 -5.05 0.60
N SER A 30 -4.27 -4.77 -0.42
CA SER A 30 -4.49 -5.26 -1.78
C SER A 30 -4.46 -6.79 -1.83
N GLN A 31 -3.51 -7.44 -1.14
CA GLN A 31 -3.44 -8.89 -1.07
C GLN A 31 -4.66 -9.49 -0.35
N VAL A 32 -5.06 -8.93 0.79
CA VAL A 32 -6.24 -9.41 1.52
C VAL A 32 -7.51 -9.24 0.70
N THR A 33 -7.71 -8.09 0.05
CA THR A 33 -8.89 -7.85 -0.79
C THR A 33 -8.93 -8.76 -2.01
N GLN A 34 -7.79 -9.02 -2.65
CA GLN A 34 -7.71 -9.94 -3.78
C GLN A 34 -8.00 -11.40 -3.38
N GLN A 35 -7.42 -11.87 -2.27
CA GLN A 35 -7.71 -13.21 -1.74
C GLN A 35 -9.19 -13.38 -1.36
N ARG A 36 -9.79 -12.33 -0.78
CA ARG A 36 -11.23 -12.31 -0.46
C ARG A 36 -12.09 -12.36 -1.72
N ALA A 37 -11.73 -11.63 -2.77
CA ALA A 37 -12.41 -11.66 -4.06
C ALA A 37 -12.38 -13.06 -4.66
N GLU A 38 -11.20 -13.70 -4.73
CA GLU A 38 -11.05 -15.06 -5.25
C GLU A 38 -11.87 -16.09 -4.45
N ALA A 39 -11.85 -15.98 -3.12
CA ALA A 39 -12.64 -16.85 -2.25
C ALA A 39 -14.15 -16.67 -2.47
N ASP A 40 -14.63 -15.44 -2.64
CA ASP A 40 -16.04 -15.14 -2.91
C ASP A 40 -16.49 -15.68 -4.27
N VAL A 41 -15.71 -15.46 -5.33
CA VAL A 41 -16.04 -16.01 -6.66
C VAL A 41 -16.01 -17.55 -6.65
N THR A 42 -15.04 -18.15 -5.97
CA THR A 42 -14.95 -19.61 -5.80
C THR A 42 -16.19 -20.16 -5.08
N TYR A 43 -16.59 -19.54 -3.97
CA TYR A 43 -17.76 -19.93 -3.22
C TYR A 43 -19.04 -19.84 -4.07
N ARG A 44 -19.23 -18.74 -4.81
CA ARG A 44 -20.38 -18.57 -5.72
C ARG A 44 -20.41 -19.64 -6.80
N ALA A 45 -19.26 -19.98 -7.39
CA ALA A 45 -19.16 -21.01 -8.42
C ALA A 45 -19.48 -22.40 -7.88
N GLN A 46 -18.96 -22.74 -6.69
CA GLN A 46 -19.25 -24.01 -6.04
C GLN A 46 -20.73 -24.13 -5.65
N MET A 47 -21.34 -23.06 -5.13
CA MET A 47 -22.77 -23.05 -4.80
C MET A 47 -23.64 -23.27 -6.04
N LEU A 48 -23.34 -22.61 -7.16
CA LEU A 48 -24.07 -22.82 -8.42
C LEU A 48 -23.82 -24.22 -8.99
N MET A 49 -22.60 -24.73 -8.89
CA MET A 49 -22.28 -26.09 -9.30
C MET A 49 -23.10 -27.12 -8.50
N GLU A 50 -23.19 -26.94 -7.19
CA GLU A 50 -23.94 -27.84 -6.31
C GLU A 50 -25.45 -27.75 -6.57
N LEU A 51 -25.97 -26.55 -6.84
CA LEU A 51 -27.36 -26.36 -7.26
C LEU A 51 -27.66 -27.12 -8.55
N MET A 52 -26.80 -26.99 -9.57
CA MET A 52 -27.00 -27.72 -10.83
C MET A 52 -26.85 -29.23 -10.66
N SER A 53 -25.88 -29.68 -9.85
CA SER A 53 -25.76 -31.10 -9.46
C SER A 53 -27.02 -31.63 -8.77
N SER A 54 -27.63 -30.81 -7.91
CA SER A 54 -28.88 -31.15 -7.23
C SER A 54 -30.05 -31.27 -8.21
N VAL A 55 -30.17 -30.36 -9.18
CA VAL A 55 -31.16 -30.43 -10.26
C VAL A 55 -31.00 -31.72 -11.07
N ARG A 56 -29.75 -32.08 -11.41
CA ARG A 56 -29.46 -33.33 -12.13
C ARG A 56 -29.89 -34.54 -11.31
N THR A 57 -29.54 -34.56 -10.03
CA THR A 57 -29.84 -35.65 -9.11
C THR A 57 -31.34 -35.83 -8.96
N TYR A 58 -32.07 -34.73 -8.77
CA TYR A 58 -33.53 -34.73 -8.71
C TYR A 58 -34.14 -35.26 -10.01
N THR A 59 -33.66 -34.78 -11.16
CA THR A 59 -34.14 -35.25 -12.47
C THR A 59 -33.94 -36.76 -12.61
N SER A 60 -32.73 -37.25 -12.31
CA SER A 60 -32.40 -38.68 -12.43
C SER A 60 -33.19 -39.58 -11.47
N LYS A 61 -33.43 -39.12 -10.24
CA LYS A 61 -34.07 -39.93 -9.19
C LYS A 61 -35.59 -39.87 -9.23
N GLU A 62 -36.15 -38.70 -9.49
CA GLU A 62 -37.59 -38.44 -9.35
C GLU A 62 -38.30 -38.33 -10.69
N ILE A 63 -37.67 -37.71 -11.71
CA ILE A 63 -38.35 -37.40 -12.99
C ILE A 63 -38.14 -38.51 -14.03
N SER A 64 -36.90 -38.94 -14.25
CA SER A 64 -36.57 -39.94 -15.27
C SER A 64 -37.38 -41.23 -15.13
N PRO A 65 -37.59 -41.81 -13.91
CA PRO A 65 -38.38 -43.02 -13.77
C PRO A 65 -39.86 -42.86 -14.16
N LEU A 66 -40.46 -41.71 -13.88
CA LEU A 66 -41.88 -41.42 -14.19
C LEU A 66 -42.15 -41.31 -15.69
N LEU A 67 -41.12 -40.93 -16.47
CA LEU A 67 -41.22 -40.73 -17.90
C LEU A 67 -40.61 -41.88 -18.73
N ALA A 68 -39.96 -42.85 -18.08
CA ALA A 68 -39.24 -43.94 -18.73
C ALA A 68 -40.11 -44.79 -19.66
N GLN A 69 -41.38 -45.02 -19.31
CA GLN A 69 -42.32 -45.76 -20.15
C GLN A 69 -42.78 -44.95 -21.36
N LYS A 70 -43.05 -43.65 -21.17
CA LYS A 70 -43.44 -42.76 -22.27
C LYS A 70 -42.33 -42.64 -23.30
N LEU A 71 -41.07 -42.58 -22.86
CA LEU A 71 -39.91 -42.47 -23.74
C LEU A 71 -39.82 -43.59 -24.82
N GLU A 72 -40.32 -44.78 -24.51
CA GLU A 72 -40.34 -45.94 -25.42
C GLU A 72 -41.47 -45.91 -26.45
N THR A 73 -42.52 -45.14 -26.18
CA THR A 73 -43.76 -45.16 -26.98
C THR A 73 -43.98 -43.87 -27.76
N GLU A 74 -43.42 -42.75 -27.28
CA GLU A 74 -43.54 -41.45 -27.93
C GLU A 74 -42.65 -41.33 -29.16
N THR A 75 -43.15 -40.61 -30.17
CA THR A 75 -42.43 -40.37 -31.42
C THR A 75 -41.35 -39.31 -31.27
N GLU A 76 -41.60 -38.29 -30.45
CA GLU A 76 -40.64 -37.23 -30.15
C GLU A 76 -39.88 -37.54 -28.86
N PHE A 77 -38.59 -37.21 -28.82
CA PHE A 77 -37.80 -37.40 -27.62
C PHE A 77 -38.29 -36.46 -26.51
N ILE A 78 -38.39 -36.97 -25.29
CA ILE A 78 -38.75 -36.19 -24.10
C ILE A 78 -37.45 -35.78 -23.40
N PRO A 79 -36.88 -34.59 -23.65
CA PRO A 79 -35.58 -34.22 -23.10
C PRO A 79 -35.57 -34.02 -21.58
N GLN A 80 -36.74 -33.81 -20.95
CA GLN A 80 -36.92 -33.65 -19.50
C GLN A 80 -36.50 -34.89 -18.70
N VAL A 81 -36.34 -36.05 -19.35
CA VAL A 81 -35.80 -37.26 -18.71
C VAL A 81 -34.28 -37.21 -18.52
N ILE A 82 -33.59 -36.24 -19.12
CA ILE A 82 -32.13 -36.14 -19.13
C ILE A 82 -31.66 -35.09 -18.11
N PRO A 83 -30.85 -35.45 -17.10
CA PRO A 83 -30.36 -34.53 -16.07
C PRO A 83 -29.66 -33.28 -16.63
N THR A 84 -28.86 -33.44 -17.68
CA THR A 84 -28.16 -32.35 -18.37
C THR A 84 -29.12 -31.33 -18.97
N TYR A 85 -30.23 -31.78 -19.54
CA TYR A 85 -31.23 -30.87 -20.11
C TYR A 85 -31.86 -30.01 -19.03
N SER A 86 -32.37 -30.63 -17.95
CA SER A 86 -32.99 -29.91 -16.84
C SER A 86 -32.04 -28.90 -16.19
N ALA A 87 -30.79 -29.28 -15.94
CA ALA A 87 -29.79 -28.37 -15.39
C ALA A 87 -29.54 -27.16 -16.30
N ARG A 88 -29.38 -27.39 -17.61
CA ARG A 88 -29.18 -26.31 -18.58
C ARG A 88 -30.39 -25.37 -18.66
N GLU A 89 -31.59 -25.90 -18.83
CA GLU A 89 -32.80 -25.06 -18.97
C GLU A 89 -33.07 -24.24 -17.70
N ILE A 90 -32.86 -24.81 -16.51
CA ILE A 90 -32.96 -24.06 -15.25
C ILE A 90 -31.87 -22.98 -15.17
N PHE A 91 -30.64 -23.28 -15.59
CA PHE A 91 -29.59 -22.27 -15.62
C PHE A 91 -29.86 -21.16 -16.63
N GLU A 92 -30.41 -21.48 -17.81
CA GLU A 92 -30.85 -20.47 -18.78
C GLU A 92 -31.98 -19.58 -18.23
N ALA A 93 -32.86 -20.12 -17.39
CA ALA A 93 -33.83 -19.33 -16.65
C ALA A 93 -33.17 -18.38 -15.62
N ILE A 94 -32.12 -18.83 -14.94
CA ILE A 94 -31.30 -17.97 -14.05
C ILE A 94 -30.68 -16.81 -14.87
N ARG A 95 -30.16 -17.10 -16.06
CA ARG A 95 -29.54 -16.11 -16.95
C ARG A 95 -30.51 -15.05 -17.50
N GLN A 96 -31.82 -15.27 -17.41
CA GLN A 96 -32.79 -14.21 -17.74
C GLN A 96 -32.79 -13.06 -16.72
N GLN A 97 -32.24 -13.28 -15.53
CA GLN A 97 -32.09 -12.22 -14.53
C GLN A 97 -30.90 -11.31 -14.88
N PRO A 98 -31.05 -9.97 -14.80
CA PRO A 98 -29.99 -9.03 -15.19
C PRO A 98 -28.63 -9.30 -14.53
N ASN A 99 -28.64 -9.65 -13.24
CA ASN A 99 -27.42 -9.89 -12.45
C ASN A 99 -26.68 -11.19 -12.82
N TYR A 100 -27.31 -12.10 -13.56
CA TYR A 100 -26.76 -13.42 -13.88
C TYR A 100 -26.64 -13.67 -15.39
N ARG A 101 -26.93 -12.66 -16.23
CA ARG A 101 -26.96 -12.80 -17.70
C ARG A 101 -25.65 -13.34 -18.29
N ASP A 102 -24.52 -12.93 -17.73
CA ASP A 102 -23.18 -13.31 -18.17
C ASP A 102 -22.64 -14.59 -17.51
N TYR A 103 -23.38 -15.18 -16.56
CA TYR A 103 -23.04 -16.47 -15.99
C TYR A 103 -23.31 -17.57 -17.02
N ARG A 104 -22.53 -18.65 -16.97
CA ARG A 104 -22.72 -19.79 -17.87
C ARG A 104 -22.60 -21.10 -17.11
N TYR A 105 -23.36 -22.09 -17.56
CA TYR A 105 -23.25 -23.47 -17.12
C TYR A 105 -23.20 -24.34 -18.37
N LYS A 106 -22.31 -25.32 -18.38
CA LYS A 106 -22.20 -26.26 -19.49
C LYS A 106 -21.70 -27.61 -19.00
N ASP A 107 -22.34 -28.67 -19.50
CA ASP A 107 -21.75 -29.99 -19.45
C ASP A 107 -20.92 -30.19 -20.71
N ALA A 108 -19.64 -29.89 -20.63
CA ALA A 108 -18.75 -29.96 -21.78
C ALA A 108 -18.28 -31.41 -21.98
N VAL A 109 -18.88 -32.12 -22.94
CA VAL A 109 -18.58 -33.52 -23.23
C VAL A 109 -17.84 -33.63 -24.56
N LEU A 110 -16.86 -34.54 -24.64
CA LEU A 110 -16.06 -34.71 -25.85
C LEU A 110 -16.88 -35.25 -27.04
N ASN A 111 -17.85 -36.12 -26.77
CA ASN A 111 -18.78 -36.67 -27.77
C ASN A 111 -20.23 -36.59 -27.24
N PRO A 112 -20.88 -35.41 -27.25
CA PRO A 112 -22.22 -35.23 -26.71
C PRO A 112 -23.31 -35.65 -27.71
N THR A 113 -24.49 -36.02 -27.22
CA THR A 113 -25.67 -36.16 -28.08
C THR A 113 -26.17 -34.80 -28.59
N ASN A 114 -26.14 -33.76 -27.73
CA ASN A 114 -26.53 -32.41 -28.12
C ASN A 114 -25.27 -31.59 -28.50
N PRO A 115 -25.18 -31.05 -29.73
CA PRO A 115 -24.00 -30.27 -30.16
C PRO A 115 -23.70 -29.06 -29.27
N LYS A 116 -24.67 -28.49 -28.56
CA LYS A 116 -24.46 -27.38 -27.60
C LYS A 116 -23.56 -27.77 -26.43
N ASP A 117 -23.48 -29.07 -26.13
CA ASP A 117 -22.70 -29.62 -25.02
C ASP A 117 -21.29 -30.05 -25.48
N LYS A 118 -20.92 -29.78 -26.74
CA LYS A 118 -19.60 -30.16 -27.28
C LYS A 118 -18.52 -29.36 -26.58
N ALA A 119 -17.56 -30.08 -26.00
CA ALA A 119 -16.39 -29.46 -25.39
C ALA A 119 -15.60 -28.63 -26.40
N ASP A 120 -15.29 -27.39 -26.03
CA ASP A 120 -14.32 -26.56 -26.74
C ASP A 120 -12.87 -27.02 -26.44
N GLU A 121 -11.88 -26.37 -27.05
CA GLU A 121 -10.47 -26.74 -26.84
C GLU A 121 -10.00 -26.56 -25.38
N PHE A 122 -10.56 -25.59 -24.66
CA PHE A 122 -10.22 -25.35 -23.26
C PHE A 122 -10.85 -26.42 -22.36
N GLU A 123 -12.13 -26.72 -22.58
CA GLU A 123 -12.88 -27.73 -21.84
C GLU A 123 -12.31 -29.13 -22.10
N ALA A 124 -11.90 -29.45 -23.33
CA ALA A 124 -11.25 -30.71 -23.66
C ALA A 124 -9.95 -30.91 -22.84
N LYS A 125 -9.17 -29.85 -22.60
CA LYS A 125 -7.98 -29.92 -21.74
C LYS A 125 -8.34 -30.18 -20.27
N LEU A 126 -9.49 -29.68 -19.79
CA LEU A 126 -9.99 -30.03 -18.45
C LEU A 126 -10.35 -31.51 -18.37
N VAL A 127 -11.01 -32.06 -19.40
CA VAL A 127 -11.33 -33.49 -19.47
C VAL A 127 -10.06 -34.34 -19.41
N GLU A 128 -9.03 -33.99 -20.16
CA GLU A 128 -7.76 -34.73 -20.13
C GLU A 128 -7.05 -34.64 -18.77
N ARG A 129 -7.14 -33.50 -18.08
CA ARG A 129 -6.62 -33.37 -16.71
C ARG A 129 -7.33 -34.33 -15.75
N PHE A 130 -8.66 -34.38 -15.78
CA PHE A 130 -9.43 -35.33 -14.96
C PHE A 130 -9.14 -36.79 -15.32
N ARG A 131 -8.84 -37.10 -16.59
CA ARG A 131 -8.41 -38.44 -17.00
C ARG A 131 -7.03 -38.81 -16.47
N SER A 132 -6.12 -37.83 -16.41
CA SER A 132 -4.75 -38.03 -15.96
C SER A 132 -4.63 -38.19 -14.44
N ASP A 133 -5.55 -37.59 -13.67
CA ASP A 133 -5.57 -37.66 -12.21
C ASP A 133 -6.97 -38.02 -11.70
N PRO A 134 -7.24 -39.31 -11.42
CA PRO A 134 -8.53 -39.77 -10.93
C PRO A 134 -8.94 -39.24 -9.55
N ASN A 135 -8.00 -38.70 -8.76
CA ASN A 135 -8.29 -38.12 -7.43
C ASN A 135 -8.66 -36.63 -7.51
N LEU A 136 -8.68 -36.05 -8.71
CA LEU A 136 -8.95 -34.65 -8.92
C LEU A 136 -10.46 -34.41 -9.02
N ASP A 137 -11.08 -34.04 -7.89
CA ASP A 137 -12.54 -33.85 -7.81
C ASP A 137 -13.03 -32.56 -8.50
N SER A 138 -12.17 -31.54 -8.57
CA SER A 138 -12.50 -30.29 -9.24
C SER A 138 -11.27 -29.52 -9.70
N ILE A 139 -11.46 -28.67 -10.70
CA ILE A 139 -10.46 -27.72 -11.19
C ILE A 139 -11.10 -26.33 -11.16
N THR A 140 -10.38 -25.36 -10.61
CA THR A 140 -10.75 -23.94 -10.64
C THR A 140 -9.67 -23.12 -11.32
N GLY A 141 -10.06 -21.95 -11.81
CA GLY A 141 -9.12 -21.01 -12.37
C GLY A 141 -9.83 -19.92 -13.17
N PHE A 142 -9.05 -19.25 -14.02
CA PHE A 142 -9.52 -18.17 -14.86
C PHE A 142 -9.34 -18.53 -16.33
N ARG A 143 -10.27 -18.08 -17.16
CA ARG A 143 -10.13 -18.12 -18.62
C ARG A 143 -10.59 -16.79 -19.21
N SER A 144 -9.91 -16.35 -20.25
CA SER A 144 -10.36 -15.23 -21.07
C SER A 144 -11.31 -15.74 -22.16
N ASP A 145 -12.46 -15.08 -22.32
CA ASP A 145 -13.47 -15.41 -23.30
C ASP A 145 -14.14 -14.11 -23.78
N LEU A 146 -14.02 -13.79 -25.09
CA LEU A 146 -14.61 -12.61 -25.72
C LEU A 146 -14.37 -11.30 -24.92
N ASP A 147 -13.10 -11.02 -24.60
CA ASP A 147 -12.65 -9.86 -23.81
C ASP A 147 -13.16 -9.79 -22.36
N LYS A 148 -13.79 -10.85 -21.85
CA LYS A 148 -14.15 -10.98 -20.42
C LYS A 148 -13.28 -12.02 -19.75
N GLU A 149 -12.82 -11.72 -18.54
CA GLU A 149 -12.22 -12.73 -17.68
C GLU A 149 -13.33 -13.45 -16.92
N LEU A 150 -13.34 -14.78 -17.03
CA LEU A 150 -14.28 -15.65 -16.37
C LEU A 150 -13.55 -16.54 -15.39
N PHE A 151 -13.99 -16.54 -14.14
CA PHE A 151 -13.66 -17.61 -13.22
C PHE A 151 -14.46 -18.85 -13.58
N PHE A 152 -13.84 -20.03 -13.53
CA PHE A 152 -14.52 -21.29 -13.74
C PHE A 152 -14.33 -22.25 -12.57
N ASN A 153 -15.36 -23.04 -12.30
CA ASN A 153 -15.28 -24.27 -11.50
C ASN A 153 -15.73 -25.43 -12.37
N ALA A 154 -14.89 -26.45 -12.51
CA ALA A 154 -15.14 -27.64 -13.28
C ALA A 154 -15.10 -28.89 -12.41
N ARG A 155 -16.00 -29.85 -12.66
CA ARG A 155 -16.04 -31.19 -12.05
C ARG A 155 -16.08 -32.27 -13.15
N PRO A 156 -15.48 -33.45 -12.95
CA PRO A 156 -15.51 -34.50 -13.95
C PRO A 156 -16.92 -35.08 -14.13
N ILE A 157 -17.30 -35.38 -15.37
CA ILE A 157 -18.51 -36.15 -15.68
C ILE A 157 -18.09 -37.60 -15.92
N VAL A 158 -18.46 -38.47 -14.99
CA VAL A 158 -18.22 -39.92 -15.05
C VAL A 158 -19.56 -40.64 -15.08
N ILE A 159 -19.72 -41.59 -16.00
CA ILE A 159 -20.90 -42.45 -16.01
C ILE A 159 -20.63 -43.68 -15.16
N THR A 160 -21.24 -43.70 -13.99
CA THR A 160 -21.20 -44.83 -13.06
C THR A 160 -22.48 -45.67 -13.12
N ASP A 161 -23.59 -45.06 -13.56
CA ASP A 161 -24.87 -45.77 -13.74
C ASP A 161 -24.98 -46.38 -15.14
N ARG A 162 -25.24 -47.70 -15.19
CA ARG A 162 -25.45 -48.46 -16.43
C ARG A 162 -26.73 -48.06 -17.15
N THR A 163 -27.70 -47.45 -16.48
CA THR A 163 -28.94 -46.97 -17.13
C THR A 163 -28.66 -45.94 -18.23
N CYS A 164 -27.59 -45.15 -18.09
CA CYS A 164 -27.13 -44.20 -19.11
C CYS A 164 -26.78 -44.91 -20.44
N LEU A 165 -26.27 -46.15 -20.37
CA LEU A 165 -25.89 -46.93 -21.54
C LEU A 165 -27.10 -47.43 -22.34
N ARG A 166 -28.33 -47.34 -21.80
CA ARG A 166 -29.56 -47.57 -22.58
C ARG A 166 -29.63 -46.63 -23.79
N CYS A 167 -29.18 -45.38 -23.63
CA CYS A 167 -29.19 -44.38 -24.70
C CYS A 167 -27.82 -44.20 -25.38
N HIS A 168 -26.73 -44.44 -24.66
CA HIS A 168 -25.38 -44.05 -25.08
C HIS A 168 -24.44 -45.24 -25.41
N SER A 169 -24.92 -46.49 -25.40
CA SER A 169 -24.12 -47.65 -25.80
C SER A 169 -23.98 -47.73 -27.31
N THR A 170 -24.94 -48.35 -28.00
CA THR A 170 -24.96 -48.49 -29.47
C THR A 170 -26.19 -47.81 -30.07
N LEU A 171 -26.17 -47.64 -31.39
CA LEU A 171 -27.28 -47.05 -32.14
C LEU A 171 -28.56 -47.88 -32.05
N GLU A 172 -28.43 -49.21 -32.07
CA GLU A 172 -29.57 -50.14 -32.07
C GLU A 172 -30.26 -50.21 -30.70
N ALA A 173 -29.51 -49.96 -29.62
CA ALA A 173 -30.03 -49.95 -28.26
C ALA A 173 -30.76 -48.63 -27.91
N ALA A 174 -30.43 -47.55 -28.61
CA ALA A 174 -30.96 -46.23 -28.31
C ALA A 174 -32.46 -46.10 -28.66
N PRO A 175 -33.25 -45.36 -27.86
CA PRO A 175 -34.65 -45.10 -28.20
C PRO A 175 -34.80 -44.45 -29.58
N LYS A 176 -35.77 -44.92 -30.37
CA LYS A 176 -36.02 -44.38 -31.73
C LYS A 176 -36.31 -42.88 -31.72
N SER A 177 -37.01 -42.41 -30.68
CA SER A 177 -37.29 -40.99 -30.47
C SER A 177 -36.00 -40.16 -30.31
N LEU A 178 -34.98 -40.68 -29.61
CA LEU A 178 -33.68 -40.03 -29.48
C LEU A 178 -32.99 -39.85 -30.84
N LEU A 179 -32.96 -40.92 -31.64
CA LEU A 179 -32.37 -40.90 -32.98
C LEU A 179 -33.12 -39.94 -33.91
N ALA A 180 -34.44 -39.87 -33.80
CA ALA A 180 -35.26 -38.93 -34.58
C ALA A 180 -34.96 -37.47 -34.23
N SER A 181 -34.71 -37.17 -32.95
CA SER A 181 -34.47 -35.79 -32.49
C SER A 181 -33.01 -35.32 -32.62
N TYR A 182 -32.03 -36.20 -32.44
CA TYR A 182 -30.61 -35.83 -32.36
C TYR A 182 -29.72 -36.50 -33.43
N GLY A 183 -30.27 -37.43 -34.21
CA GLY A 183 -29.53 -38.18 -35.21
C GLY A 183 -28.67 -39.31 -34.62
N SER A 184 -27.85 -39.91 -35.47
CA SER A 184 -27.05 -41.11 -35.18
C SER A 184 -25.53 -40.84 -35.12
N GLU A 185 -25.10 -39.59 -35.23
CA GLU A 185 -23.67 -39.29 -35.39
C GLU A 185 -22.90 -39.22 -34.08
N ASN A 186 -23.50 -38.66 -33.02
CA ASN A 186 -22.79 -38.31 -31.79
C ASN A 186 -23.48 -38.86 -30.54
N GLY A 187 -22.74 -38.97 -29.43
CA GLY A 187 -23.30 -39.38 -28.13
C GLY A 187 -23.46 -40.89 -27.93
N PHE A 188 -22.74 -41.71 -28.69
CA PHE A 188 -22.72 -43.17 -28.54
C PHE A 188 -21.32 -43.67 -28.15
N ASN A 189 -21.22 -44.96 -27.85
CA ASN A 189 -20.01 -45.66 -27.43
C ASN A 189 -19.40 -45.06 -26.14
N TRP A 190 -20.25 -44.60 -25.22
CA TRP A 190 -19.78 -44.05 -23.96
C TRP A 190 -19.27 -45.17 -23.03
N PRO A 191 -18.00 -45.13 -22.60
CA PRO A 191 -17.47 -46.10 -21.64
C PRO A 191 -18.02 -45.87 -20.22
N LEU A 192 -18.27 -46.97 -19.50
CA LEU A 192 -18.58 -46.96 -18.07
C LEU A 192 -17.32 -46.63 -17.25
N ASP A 193 -17.48 -45.91 -16.14
CA ASP A 193 -16.43 -45.58 -15.17
C ASP A 193 -15.23 -44.81 -15.77
N LYS A 194 -15.50 -44.02 -16.82
CA LYS A 194 -14.52 -43.14 -17.47
C LYS A 194 -15.03 -41.71 -17.51
N VAL A 195 -14.08 -40.77 -17.46
CA VAL A 195 -14.37 -39.34 -17.63
C VAL A 195 -14.73 -39.07 -19.10
N LEU A 196 -15.93 -38.56 -19.33
CA LEU A 196 -16.45 -38.22 -20.66
C LEU A 196 -16.42 -36.72 -20.94
N GLY A 197 -16.48 -35.91 -19.89
CA GLY A 197 -16.66 -34.48 -19.97
C GLY A 197 -16.34 -33.77 -18.66
N ALA A 198 -16.55 -32.46 -18.67
CA ALA A 198 -16.40 -31.57 -17.53
C ALA A 198 -17.69 -30.75 -17.35
N GLN A 199 -18.33 -30.90 -16.19
CA GLN A 199 -19.39 -30.01 -15.77
C GLN A 199 -18.75 -28.70 -15.33
N THR A 200 -19.06 -27.59 -16.00
CA THR A 200 -18.38 -26.31 -15.77
C THR A 200 -19.36 -25.18 -15.53
N VAL A 201 -19.12 -24.41 -14.47
CA VAL A 201 -19.77 -23.12 -14.20
C VAL A 201 -18.76 -22.02 -14.48
N TYR A 202 -19.20 -20.99 -15.19
CA TYR A 202 -18.43 -19.78 -15.46
C TYR A 202 -19.12 -18.57 -14.83
N ILE A 203 -18.34 -17.77 -14.11
CA ILE A 203 -18.77 -16.54 -13.45
C ILE A 203 -17.88 -15.40 -13.94
N PRO A 204 -18.45 -14.25 -14.34
CA PRO A 204 -17.67 -13.04 -14.57
C PRO A 204 -16.85 -12.69 -13.32
N SER A 205 -15.52 -12.77 -13.41
CA SER A 205 -14.64 -12.43 -12.29
C SER A 205 -14.46 -10.92 -12.19
N GLN A 206 -14.46 -10.25 -13.35
CA GLN A 206 -14.13 -8.83 -13.47
C GLN A 206 -14.92 -7.95 -12.49
N ASP A 207 -16.24 -8.10 -12.39
CA ASP A 207 -17.05 -7.29 -11.47
C ASP A 207 -16.62 -7.46 -10.00
N VAL A 208 -16.24 -8.68 -9.59
CA VAL A 208 -15.84 -8.95 -8.20
C VAL A 208 -14.44 -8.39 -7.90
N PHE A 209 -13.52 -8.53 -8.85
CA PHE A 209 -12.16 -8.00 -8.71
C PHE A 209 -12.14 -6.47 -8.83
N ASP A 210 -12.96 -5.88 -9.69
CA ASP A 210 -13.11 -4.42 -9.84
C ASP A 210 -13.62 -3.78 -8.55
N ILE A 211 -14.61 -4.40 -7.90
CA ILE A 211 -15.07 -3.97 -6.57
C ILE A 211 -13.94 -4.06 -5.55
N ALA A 212 -13.16 -5.14 -5.53
CA ALA A 212 -12.02 -5.30 -4.63
C ALA A 212 -10.94 -4.21 -4.86
N HIS A 213 -10.62 -3.92 -6.12
CA HIS A 213 -9.69 -2.86 -6.51
C HIS A 213 -10.21 -1.48 -6.14
N GLN A 214 -11.49 -1.20 -6.35
CA GLN A 214 -12.10 0.07 -5.98
C GLN A 214 -12.04 0.29 -4.46
N LEU A 215 -12.43 -0.71 -3.67
CA LEU A 215 -12.37 -0.65 -2.20
C LEU A 215 -10.95 -0.45 -1.70
N SER A 216 -9.99 -1.19 -2.25
CA SER A 216 -8.56 -1.03 -1.94
C SER A 216 -8.07 0.39 -2.27
N THR A 217 -8.43 0.91 -3.45
CA THR A 217 -8.04 2.25 -3.90
C THR A 217 -8.63 3.35 -3.02
N VAL A 218 -9.90 3.24 -2.65
CA VAL A 218 -10.56 4.19 -1.72
C VAL A 218 -9.87 4.17 -0.35
N ALA A 219 -9.60 2.98 0.20
CA ALA A 219 -8.93 2.84 1.49
C ALA A 219 -7.50 3.40 1.47
N ILE A 220 -6.72 3.11 0.43
CA ILE A 220 -5.37 3.67 0.23
C ILE A 220 -5.44 5.20 0.10
N SER A 221 -6.42 5.72 -0.63
CA SER A 221 -6.64 7.17 -0.77
C SER A 221 -6.93 7.84 0.58
N ILE A 222 -7.79 7.24 1.40
CA ILE A 222 -8.09 7.71 2.75
C ILE A 222 -6.83 7.70 3.62
N PHE A 223 -6.00 6.65 3.54
CA PHE A 223 -4.72 6.61 4.27
C PHE A 223 -3.78 7.72 3.82
N ILE A 224 -3.60 7.93 2.52
CA ILE A 224 -2.74 8.99 1.98
C ILE A 224 -3.20 10.36 2.50
N VAL A 225 -4.49 10.67 2.41
CA VAL A 225 -5.05 11.95 2.89
C VAL A 225 -4.84 12.10 4.40
N THR A 226 -5.11 11.04 5.18
CA THR A 226 -4.94 11.05 6.63
C THR A 226 -3.48 11.31 7.02
N PHE A 227 -2.53 10.61 6.41
CA PHE A 227 -1.11 10.83 6.66
C PHE A 227 -0.64 12.21 6.22
N ALA A 228 -1.13 12.73 5.09
CA ALA A 228 -0.83 14.09 4.66
C ALA A 228 -1.28 15.13 5.70
N LEU A 229 -2.50 14.99 6.24
CA LEU A 229 -3.00 15.85 7.32
C LEU A 229 -2.15 15.74 8.59
N VAL A 230 -1.75 14.53 8.97
CA VAL A 230 -0.86 14.30 10.13
C VAL A 230 0.51 14.95 9.92
N ILE A 231 1.12 14.84 8.74
CA ILE A 231 2.39 15.49 8.40
C ILE A 231 2.25 17.01 8.49
N LEU A 232 1.18 17.58 7.94
CA LEU A 232 0.91 19.02 8.01
C LEU A 232 0.76 19.49 9.46
N LEU A 233 -0.02 18.74 10.27
CA LEU A 233 -0.25 19.04 11.67
C LEU A 233 1.04 18.96 12.49
N ILE A 234 1.84 17.91 12.32
CA ILE A 234 3.12 17.75 13.02
C ILE A 234 4.09 18.86 12.63
N ASN A 235 4.20 19.20 11.34
CA ASN A 235 5.06 20.31 10.90
C ASN A 235 4.60 21.65 11.46
N PHE A 236 3.28 21.87 11.53
CA PHE A 236 2.70 23.06 12.14
C PHE A 236 3.03 23.16 13.63
N LEU A 237 2.79 22.07 14.38
CA LEU A 237 3.10 21.99 15.81
C LEU A 237 4.60 22.13 16.07
N LEU A 238 5.47 21.47 15.31
CA LEU A 238 6.93 21.59 15.45
C LEU A 238 7.38 23.05 15.21
N LYS A 239 6.81 23.72 14.20
CA LYS A 239 7.14 25.11 13.91
C LYS A 239 6.72 26.04 15.05
N ARG A 240 5.52 25.86 15.60
CA ARG A 240 4.94 26.71 16.63
C ARG A 240 5.50 26.43 18.03
N ALA A 241 5.62 25.15 18.40
CA ALA A 241 6.02 24.72 19.73
C ALA A 241 7.55 24.67 19.92
N VAL A 242 8.34 24.39 18.87
CA VAL A 242 9.79 24.18 19.01
C VAL A 242 10.61 25.24 18.27
N ILE A 243 10.37 25.43 16.96
CA ILE A 243 11.24 26.29 16.14
C ILE A 243 11.09 27.77 16.51
N GLN A 244 9.86 28.25 16.65
CA GLN A 244 9.59 29.66 16.97
C GLN A 244 10.19 30.06 18.33
N PRO A 245 10.02 29.29 19.43
CA PRO A 245 10.63 29.62 20.72
C PRO A 245 12.16 29.56 20.74
N ILE A 246 12.79 28.69 19.94
CA ILE A 246 14.27 28.56 19.93
C ILE A 246 14.94 29.71 19.14
N ARG A 247 14.26 30.31 18.17
CA ARG A 247 14.84 31.34 17.28
C ARG A 247 15.41 32.57 18.01
N PRO A 248 14.72 33.20 18.98
CA PRO A 248 15.26 34.33 19.74
C PRO A 248 16.55 33.97 20.48
N MET A 249 16.58 32.80 21.14
CA MET A 249 17.77 32.33 21.87
C MET A 249 18.96 32.16 20.94
N ALA A 250 18.75 31.54 19.78
CA ALA A 250 19.81 31.33 18.78
C ALA A 250 20.33 32.65 18.16
N ARG A 251 19.45 33.65 18.00
CA ARG A 251 19.87 34.99 17.52
C ARG A 251 20.66 35.73 18.59
N LEU A 252 20.19 35.73 19.83
CA LEU A 252 20.86 36.41 20.94
C LEU A 252 22.24 35.81 21.23
N ALA A 253 22.35 34.47 21.23
CA ALA A 253 23.63 33.77 21.34
C ALA A 253 24.65 34.22 20.27
N ARG A 254 24.17 34.43 19.03
CA ARG A 254 25.02 34.85 17.91
C ARG A 254 25.48 36.30 18.07
N LYS A 255 24.61 37.19 18.53
CA LYS A 255 24.97 38.58 18.84
C LYS A 255 25.98 38.67 19.99
N ILE A 256 25.79 37.88 21.06
CA ILE A 256 26.77 37.77 22.16
C ILE A 256 28.13 37.32 21.60
N SER A 257 28.15 36.31 20.73
CA SER A 257 29.39 35.76 20.16
C SER A 257 30.12 36.72 19.22
N ASN A 258 29.39 37.58 18.50
CA ASN A 258 29.98 38.53 17.54
C ASN A 258 30.39 39.86 18.19
N ASP A 259 30.24 39.99 19.52
CA ASP A 259 30.50 41.21 20.31
C ASP A 259 29.68 42.45 19.91
N GLU A 260 28.60 42.26 19.13
CA GLU A 260 27.71 43.31 18.61
C GLU A 260 26.76 43.90 19.67
N ILE A 261 26.88 43.47 20.92
CA ILE A 261 25.99 43.92 22.00
C ILE A 261 26.43 45.29 22.48
N SER A 262 25.64 46.29 22.08
CA SER A 262 25.79 47.69 22.50
C SER A 262 25.12 47.93 23.85
N ALA A 263 25.78 48.71 24.72
CA ALA A 263 25.38 48.99 26.11
C ALA A 263 24.12 49.89 26.25
N ASP A 264 23.48 50.27 25.15
CA ASP A 264 22.30 51.15 25.12
C ASP A 264 21.00 50.41 24.72
N GLN A 265 21.10 49.11 24.39
CA GLN A 265 19.99 48.33 23.85
C GLN A 265 19.18 47.58 24.92
N THR A 266 18.65 48.29 25.90
CA THR A 266 17.61 47.77 26.82
C THR A 266 16.30 47.38 26.10
N THR A 267 16.26 47.51 24.77
CA THR A 267 15.11 47.31 23.88
C THR A 267 15.42 46.36 22.72
N GLU A 268 16.29 45.36 22.91
CA GLU A 268 16.43 44.32 21.89
C GLU A 268 15.12 43.49 21.80
N PRO A 269 14.41 43.48 20.64
CA PRO A 269 13.15 42.74 20.48
C PRO A 269 13.29 41.23 20.74
N ASP A 270 14.53 40.72 20.69
CA ASP A 270 14.85 39.33 21.02
C ASP A 270 14.82 39.04 22.53
N MET A 271 15.15 40.00 23.42
CA MET A 271 15.05 39.83 24.88
C MET A 271 13.60 39.82 25.35
N GLU A 272 12.75 40.66 24.76
CA GLU A 272 11.31 40.66 25.04
C GLU A 272 10.67 39.34 24.57
N ALA A 273 11.01 38.86 23.38
CA ALA A 273 10.56 37.56 22.88
C ALA A 273 11.01 36.41 23.80
N LEU A 274 12.24 36.44 24.31
CA LEU A 274 12.77 35.47 25.29
C LEU A 274 11.97 35.47 26.59
N SER A 275 11.64 36.65 27.12
CA SER A 275 10.85 36.80 28.34
C SER A 275 9.44 36.21 28.22
N ARG A 276 8.82 36.29 27.03
CA ARG A 276 7.50 35.68 26.77
C ARG A 276 7.59 34.15 26.82
N ILE A 277 8.66 33.58 26.29
CA ILE A 277 8.92 32.13 26.32
C ILE A 277 9.26 31.67 27.73
N ALA A 278 10.03 32.47 28.49
CA ALA A 278 10.41 32.16 29.88
C ALA A 278 9.23 32.08 30.86
N ARG A 279 8.04 32.57 30.47
CA ARG A 279 6.79 32.41 31.24
C ARG A 279 6.18 31.03 31.07
N ASN A 280 6.57 30.27 30.04
CA ASN A 280 6.09 28.92 29.85
C ASN A 280 6.64 27.99 30.94
N GLY A 281 5.82 27.04 31.37
CA GLY A 281 6.18 26.03 32.36
C GLY A 281 6.90 24.80 31.78
N ASP A 282 7.14 24.77 30.47
CA ASP A 282 7.79 23.67 29.76
C ASP A 282 9.33 23.76 29.79
N GLU A 283 10.00 22.75 29.24
CA GLU A 283 11.45 22.64 29.17
C GLU A 283 12.08 23.82 28.40
N LEU A 284 11.37 24.34 27.38
CA LEU A 284 11.81 25.51 26.62
C LEU A 284 11.72 26.79 27.44
N GLY A 285 10.68 26.95 28.28
CA GLY A 285 10.58 28.04 29.24
C GLY A 285 11.67 27.97 30.31
N GLN A 286 12.01 26.78 30.80
CA GLN A 286 13.15 26.61 31.72
C GLN A 286 14.46 27.00 31.04
N LEU A 287 14.70 26.55 29.81
CA LEU A 287 15.89 26.92 29.05
C LEU A 287 15.96 28.43 28.79
N ALA A 288 14.83 29.06 28.46
CA ALA A 288 14.73 30.51 28.27
C ALA A 288 15.16 31.28 29.52
N ARG A 289 14.71 30.85 30.71
CA ARG A 289 15.07 31.46 32.00
C ARG A 289 16.57 31.37 32.27
N VAL A 290 17.16 30.19 32.08
CA VAL A 290 18.60 29.98 32.25
C VAL A 290 19.38 30.85 31.26
N PHE A 291 18.96 30.88 30.00
CA PHE A 291 19.61 31.68 28.97
C PHE A 291 19.53 33.19 29.26
N GLN A 292 18.40 33.67 29.78
CA GLN A 292 18.21 35.05 30.20
C GLN A 292 19.14 35.42 31.37
N GLN A 293 19.29 34.53 32.36
CA GLN A 293 20.24 34.73 33.46
C GLN A 293 21.69 34.82 32.96
N MET A 294 22.08 33.93 32.05
CA MET A 294 23.42 33.95 31.44
C MET A 294 23.66 35.23 30.64
N ALA A 295 22.71 35.64 29.80
CA ALA A 295 22.83 36.85 28.99
C ALA A 295 23.00 38.10 29.87
N ASN A 296 22.19 38.22 30.93
CA ASN A 296 22.31 39.31 31.90
C ASN A 296 23.66 39.31 32.62
N ALA A 297 24.16 38.15 33.06
CA ALA A 297 25.45 38.05 33.73
C ALA A 297 26.62 38.49 32.82
N ILE A 298 26.59 38.11 31.54
CA ILE A 298 27.59 38.54 30.54
C ILE A 298 27.52 40.05 30.33
N TYR A 299 26.31 40.60 30.21
CA TYR A 299 26.10 42.03 30.02
C TYR A 299 26.66 42.85 31.20
N VAL A 300 26.28 42.48 32.42
CA VAL A 300 26.77 43.14 33.65
C VAL A 300 28.30 43.05 33.74
N ARG A 301 28.88 41.91 33.38
CA ARG A 301 30.34 41.73 33.37
C ARG A 301 31.04 42.60 32.33
N LYS A 302 30.47 42.78 31.14
CA LYS A 302 31.03 43.65 30.09
C LYS A 302 30.98 45.12 30.51
N GLN A 303 29.87 45.55 31.13
CA GLN A 303 29.73 46.92 31.61
C GLN A 303 30.70 47.24 32.75
N SER A 304 30.83 46.36 33.74
CA SER A 304 31.77 46.56 34.85
C SER A 304 33.23 46.55 34.36
N PHE A 305 33.55 45.73 33.36
CA PHE A 305 34.87 45.75 32.72
C PHE A 305 35.13 47.06 31.98
N ASN A 306 34.18 47.59 31.21
CA ASN A 306 34.32 48.88 30.54
C ASN A 306 34.46 50.05 31.55
N GLN A 307 33.70 50.05 32.63
CA GLN A 307 33.84 51.04 33.71
C GLN A 307 35.21 50.95 34.39
N GLN A 308 35.73 49.74 34.59
CA GLN A 308 37.09 49.55 35.10
C GLN A 308 38.14 50.11 34.13
N LEU A 309 37.98 49.89 32.82
CA LEU A 309 38.87 50.47 31.80
C LEU A 309 38.83 51.99 31.81
N GLU A 310 37.64 52.59 31.94
CA GLU A 310 37.46 54.05 32.01
C GLU A 310 38.03 54.65 33.31
N GLN A 311 37.84 54.00 34.45
CA GLN A 311 38.50 54.40 35.69
C GLN A 311 40.02 54.28 35.60
N LEU A 312 40.53 53.22 34.96
CA LEU A 312 41.97 53.05 34.74
C LEU A 312 42.52 54.10 33.79
N SER A 313 41.81 54.46 32.71
CA SER A 313 42.24 55.54 31.81
C SER A 313 42.27 56.88 32.54
N LEU A 314 41.22 57.22 33.28
CA LEU A 314 41.13 58.45 34.09
C LEU A 314 42.22 58.50 35.18
N LYS A 315 42.47 57.38 35.89
CA LYS A 315 43.60 57.30 36.84
C LYS A 315 44.95 57.45 36.16
N SER A 316 45.13 56.88 34.96
CA SER A 316 46.39 57.01 34.22
C SER A 316 46.64 58.45 33.75
N GLU A 317 45.59 59.18 33.37
CA GLU A 317 45.64 60.59 33.01
C GLU A 317 45.88 61.48 34.24
N ALA A 318 45.17 61.23 35.34
CA ALA A 318 45.41 61.94 36.61
C ALA A 318 46.83 61.70 37.17
N THR A 319 47.36 60.47 37.03
CA THR A 319 48.74 60.14 37.43
C THR A 319 49.77 60.82 36.52
N LYS A 320 49.44 61.06 35.24
CA LYS A 320 50.26 61.88 34.33
C LYS A 320 50.31 63.36 34.74
N VAL A 321 49.27 63.87 35.40
CA VAL A 321 49.15 65.27 35.84
C VAL A 321 49.79 65.49 37.23
N TYR A 322 49.90 64.46 38.08
CA TYR A 322 50.41 64.61 39.46
C TYR A 322 51.82 64.05 39.71
N THR A 323 52.62 63.75 38.68
CA THR A 323 54.02 63.35 38.91
C THR A 323 54.95 63.88 37.80
N PRO A 324 55.54 65.07 37.96
CA PRO A 324 56.59 65.56 37.07
C PRO A 324 57.88 64.79 37.40
N GLY A 325 58.06 63.58 36.86
CA GLY A 325 59.34 62.88 37.05
C GLY A 325 59.46 61.39 36.71
N LYS A 326 58.39 60.67 36.36
CA LYS A 326 58.51 59.22 36.02
C LYS A 326 57.82 58.80 34.71
N SER A 327 57.73 59.70 33.73
CA SER A 327 57.21 59.40 32.38
C SER A 327 58.14 58.54 31.50
N ASN A 328 59.31 58.09 31.99
CA ASN A 328 60.29 57.46 31.10
C ASN A 328 60.23 55.93 31.00
N LYS A 329 59.49 55.21 31.86
CA LYS A 329 59.50 53.73 31.80
C LYS A 329 58.69 53.16 30.64
N ILE A 330 57.53 53.74 30.31
CA ILE A 330 56.68 53.25 29.20
C ILE A 330 57.31 53.61 27.86
N ALA A 331 57.87 54.82 27.72
CA ALA A 331 58.61 55.22 26.52
C ALA A 331 59.87 54.35 26.33
N TYR A 332 60.60 54.06 27.42
CA TYR A 332 61.76 53.16 27.39
C TYR A 332 61.37 51.73 27.02
N PHE A 333 60.27 51.19 27.56
CA PHE A 333 59.81 49.84 27.21
C PHE A 333 59.33 49.74 25.77
N LYS A 334 58.62 50.76 25.27
CA LYS A 334 58.16 50.83 23.88
C LYS A 334 59.33 50.97 22.90
N ALA A 335 60.36 51.74 23.26
CA ALA A 335 61.61 51.83 22.51
C ALA A 335 62.40 50.51 22.52
N LEU A 336 62.41 49.77 23.64
CA LEU A 336 63.03 48.45 23.74
C LEU A 336 62.29 47.40 22.90
N GLN A 337 60.96 47.41 22.88
CA GLN A 337 60.17 46.53 22.01
C GLN A 337 60.42 46.83 20.53
N GLN A 338 60.42 48.10 20.12
CA GLN A 338 60.74 48.48 18.74
C GLN A 338 62.17 48.10 18.34
N LYS A 339 63.13 48.26 19.26
CA LYS A 339 64.52 47.87 19.02
C LYS A 339 64.67 46.35 18.91
N ALA A 340 63.94 45.59 19.73
CA ALA A 340 63.91 44.12 19.66
C ALA A 340 63.24 43.62 18.37
N GLU A 341 62.15 44.25 17.91
CA GLU A 341 61.51 43.94 16.63
C GLU A 341 62.41 44.26 15.43
N ALA A 342 63.11 45.41 15.45
CA ALA A 342 64.03 45.78 14.40
C ALA A 342 65.23 44.82 14.28
N ILE A 343 65.75 44.34 15.43
CA ILE A 343 66.82 43.32 15.46
C ILE A 343 66.31 41.97 14.94
N ARG A 344 65.09 41.55 15.31
CA ARG A 344 64.48 40.32 14.78
C ARG A 344 64.25 40.39 13.28
N LYS A 345 63.84 41.56 12.75
CA LYS A 345 63.67 41.77 11.31
C LYS A 345 65.00 41.71 10.56
N ARG A 346 66.06 42.34 11.08
CA ARG A 346 67.42 42.26 10.51
C ARG A 346 68.01 40.84 10.54
N LEU A 347 67.78 40.08 11.60
CA LEU A 347 68.22 38.68 11.69
C LEU A 347 67.43 37.78 10.73
N ALA A 348 66.14 38.07 10.47
CA ALA A 348 65.33 37.35 9.47
C ALA A 348 65.70 37.72 8.02
N GLU A 349 66.22 38.92 7.78
CA GLU A 349 66.71 39.36 6.46
C GLU A 349 68.14 38.87 6.16
N SER A 350 69.00 38.67 7.17
CA SER A 350 70.34 38.10 6.99
C SER A 350 70.38 36.55 6.95
N SER A 351 69.23 35.88 7.12
CA SER A 351 69.11 34.41 7.08
C SER A 351 68.37 33.89 5.84
N LYS A 352 68.25 34.69 4.77
CA LYS A 352 67.78 34.21 3.46
C LYS A 352 68.98 33.66 2.66
N PRO A 353 69.03 32.35 2.36
CA PRO A 353 70.06 31.79 1.49
C PRO A 353 69.79 32.20 0.04
N THR A 354 70.85 32.60 -0.67
CA THR A 354 70.92 32.53 -2.14
C THR A 354 70.91 31.09 -2.61
#